data_AF-A0A7C6U213-F1
#
_entry.id   AF-A0A7C6U213-F1
#
_cell.length_a   1.000
_cell.length_b   1.000
_cell.length_c   1.000
_cell.angle_alpha   90.00
_cell.angle_beta   90.00
_cell.angle_gamma   90.00
#
_symmetry.space_group_name_H-M   'P 1'
#
loop_
_entity.id
_entity.type
_entity.pdbx_description
1 polymer ?
#
loop_
_entity_poly.entity_id
_entity_poly.type
_entity_poly.pdbx_seq_one_letter_code
_entity_poly.pdbx_strand_id
1 'polypeptide(L)'
;DIIIGDMDSVSDGALRRAKEIVLHAYPDGRAPGEKKCRELKLPYTVFPCPGTSEDVALLLAYEKQAKLIVALGTHTNMIDFLEKGRPGMASTFLIRLKVGSSLVDAKGVSLLYTGKHKGKSLLLILLAAILPAAVIFSLSPVIQHFIRLLVLRLKLVF
;
A
#
# COMPACT_ATOMS: atom_id res chain seq x y z
N ASP A 1 12.34 -8.36 -5.70
CA ASP A 1 12.09 -6.91 -5.70
C ASP A 1 13.18 -6.21 -6.49
N ILE A 2 12.86 -5.04 -7.03
CA ILE A 2 13.79 -4.19 -7.78
C ILE A 2 14.30 -3.09 -6.86
N ILE A 3 15.60 -2.79 -6.92
CA ILE A 3 16.21 -1.64 -6.25
C ILE A 3 16.71 -0.69 -7.32
N ILE A 4 16.34 0.59 -7.21
CA ILE A 4 16.73 1.63 -8.17
C ILE A 4 17.27 2.86 -7.43
N GLY A 5 18.36 3.42 -7.92
CA GLY A 5 18.95 4.65 -7.37
C GLY A 5 20.46 4.59 -7.17
N ASP A 6 20.92 5.28 -6.14
CA ASP A 6 22.30 5.23 -5.67
C ASP A 6 22.42 4.13 -4.60
N MET A 7 23.38 3.22 -4.79
CA MET A 7 23.55 2.05 -3.93
C MET A 7 24.42 2.32 -2.70
N ASP A 8 25.07 3.49 -2.62
CA ASP A 8 25.93 3.83 -1.50
C ASP A 8 25.15 3.84 -0.17
N SER A 9 23.88 4.28 -0.21
CA SER A 9 22.98 4.33 0.95
C SER A 9 22.25 3.01 1.25
N VAL A 10 22.41 1.96 0.43
CA VAL A 10 21.68 0.69 0.56
C VAL A 10 22.54 -0.35 1.29
N SER A 11 21.99 -1.08 2.27
CA SER A 11 22.75 -2.15 2.94
C SER A 11 23.11 -3.30 1.99
N ASP A 12 24.30 -3.89 2.17
CA ASP A 12 24.77 -5.03 1.36
C ASP A 12 23.80 -6.22 1.41
N GLY A 13 23.19 -6.46 2.58
CA GLY A 13 22.19 -7.51 2.75
C GLY A 13 20.93 -7.27 1.89
N ALA A 14 20.51 -6.02 1.72
CA ALA A 14 19.40 -5.68 0.82
C ALA A 14 19.79 -5.85 -0.65
N LEU A 15 20.99 -5.40 -1.04
CA LEU A 15 21.50 -5.54 -2.40
C LEU A 15 21.60 -7.01 -2.83
N ARG A 16 22.10 -7.89 -1.96
CA ARG A 16 22.20 -9.34 -2.24
C ARG A 16 20.85 -10.05 -2.38
N ARG A 17 19.78 -9.50 -1.81
CA ARG A 17 18.41 -10.04 -1.90
C ARG A 17 17.60 -9.42 -3.05
N ALA A 18 18.09 -8.35 -3.66
CA ALA A 18 17.44 -7.73 -4.80
C ALA A 18 17.39 -8.71 -5.98
N LYS A 19 16.25 -8.77 -6.66
CA LYS A 19 16.13 -9.55 -7.91
C LYS A 19 16.74 -8.79 -9.08
N GLU A 20 16.65 -7.47 -9.04
CA GLU A 20 17.15 -6.57 -10.08
C GLU A 20 17.67 -5.29 -9.42
N ILE A 21 18.84 -4.83 -9.89
CA ILE A 21 19.51 -3.63 -9.41
C ILE A 21 19.65 -2.69 -10.61
N VAL A 22 19.06 -1.50 -10.50
CA VAL A 22 19.14 -0.45 -11.51
C VAL A 22 19.88 0.74 -10.91
N LEU A 23 21.09 0.98 -11.37
CA LEU A 23 21.88 2.14 -10.97
C LEU A 23 21.36 3.37 -11.69
N HIS A 24 20.94 4.37 -10.91
CA HIS A 24 20.65 5.68 -11.46
C HIS A 24 21.97 6.35 -11.83
N ALA A 25 22.13 6.68 -13.12
CA ALA A 25 23.28 7.42 -13.62
C ALA A 25 22.91 8.84 -13.99
N TYR A 26 23.89 9.73 -13.86
CA TYR A 26 23.85 11.03 -14.51
C TYR A 26 23.74 10.87 -16.04
N PRO A 27 23.30 11.91 -16.77
CA PRO A 27 23.20 11.86 -18.24
C PRO A 27 24.51 11.53 -18.97
N ASP A 28 25.65 11.74 -18.33
CA ASP A 28 26.99 11.37 -18.86
C ASP A 28 27.36 9.90 -18.63
N GLY A 29 26.46 9.11 -18.03
CA GLY A 29 26.63 7.68 -17.76
C GLY A 29 27.34 7.35 -16.44
N ARG A 30 27.81 8.35 -15.68
CA ARG A 30 28.40 8.09 -14.36
C ARG A 30 27.31 7.69 -13.37
N ALA A 31 27.48 6.53 -12.75
CA ALA A 31 26.54 5.96 -11.80
C ALA A 31 27.11 5.94 -10.37
N PRO A 32 26.62 6.79 -9.45
CA PRO A 32 26.87 6.63 -8.02
C PRO A 32 26.48 5.21 -7.54
N GLY A 33 27.27 4.63 -6.63
CA GLY A 33 27.06 3.26 -6.16
C GLY A 33 27.53 2.13 -7.10
N GLU A 34 28.04 2.43 -8.31
CA GLU A 34 28.56 1.39 -9.22
C GLU A 34 29.72 0.61 -8.59
N LYS A 35 30.64 1.31 -7.93
CA LYS A 35 31.80 0.71 -7.26
C LYS A 35 31.37 -0.36 -6.26
N LYS A 36 30.34 -0.08 -5.46
CA LYS A 36 29.80 -1.01 -4.45
C LYS A 36 29.20 -2.26 -5.09
N CYS A 37 28.44 -2.11 -6.17
CA CYS A 37 27.90 -3.26 -6.91
C CYS A 37 29.02 -4.14 -7.51
N ARG A 38 30.08 -3.52 -8.05
CA ARG A 38 31.26 -4.24 -8.56
C ARG A 38 32.00 -5.01 -7.46
N GLU A 39 32.24 -4.38 -6.31
CA GLU A 39 32.89 -5.02 -5.15
C GLU A 39 32.10 -6.21 -4.63
N LEU A 40 30.77 -6.10 -4.58
CA LEU A 40 29.87 -7.18 -4.16
C LEU A 40 29.62 -8.24 -5.25
N LYS A 41 30.15 -8.04 -6.47
CA LYS A 41 29.95 -8.89 -7.66
C LYS A 41 28.48 -9.12 -7.98
N LEU A 42 27.65 -8.10 -7.81
CA LEU A 42 26.23 -8.16 -8.10
C LEU A 42 25.95 -7.72 -9.54
N PRO A 43 25.02 -8.38 -10.27
CA PRO A 43 24.58 -7.90 -11.57
C PRO A 43 23.76 -6.61 -11.41
N TYR A 44 23.97 -5.65 -12.31
CA TYR A 44 23.25 -4.38 -12.32
C TYR A 44 23.05 -3.85 -13.74
N THR A 45 22.06 -2.99 -13.91
CA THR A 45 21.81 -2.23 -15.13
C THR A 45 21.97 -0.75 -14.85
N VAL A 46 22.61 0.00 -15.74
CA VAL A 46 22.78 1.45 -15.61
C VAL A 46 21.66 2.18 -16.34
N PHE A 47 21.01 3.14 -15.69
CA PHE A 47 19.92 3.94 -16.24
C PHE A 47 20.27 5.44 -16.17
N PRO A 48 20.77 6.04 -17.26
CA PRO A 48 21.09 7.46 -17.31
C PRO A 48 19.83 8.30 -17.44
N CYS A 49 19.57 9.18 -16.47
CA CYS A 49 18.38 10.02 -16.45
C CYS A 49 18.64 11.31 -15.66
N PRO A 50 18.08 12.47 -16.07
CA PRO A 50 18.09 13.64 -15.21
C PRO A 50 17.06 13.50 -14.06
N GLY A 51 17.35 14.10 -12.91
CA GLY A 51 16.46 14.12 -11.75
C GLY A 51 17.08 13.43 -10.54
N THR A 52 16.24 13.04 -9.58
CA THR A 52 16.67 12.26 -8.41
C THR A 52 16.46 10.76 -8.61
N SER A 53 17.00 9.94 -7.71
CA SER A 53 16.79 8.49 -7.75
C SER A 53 15.31 8.11 -7.57
N GLU A 54 14.57 8.86 -6.77
CA GLU A 54 13.12 8.71 -6.58
C GLU A 54 12.35 9.02 -7.84
N ASP A 55 12.73 10.08 -8.55
CA ASP A 55 12.13 10.48 -9.82
C ASP A 55 12.22 9.38 -10.87
N VAL A 56 13.40 8.76 -10.96
CA VAL A 56 13.66 7.63 -11.84
C VAL A 56 12.82 6.41 -11.45
N ALA A 57 12.65 6.16 -10.14
CA ALA A 57 11.77 5.08 -9.66
C ALA A 57 10.30 5.33 -10.06
N LEU A 58 9.82 6.56 -9.90
CA LEU A 58 8.47 6.98 -10.27
C LEU A 58 8.24 6.83 -11.78
N LEU A 59 9.19 7.30 -12.59
CA LEU A 59 9.14 7.15 -14.05
C LEU A 59 9.13 5.69 -14.46
N LEU A 60 10.00 4.85 -13.90
CA LEU A 60 10.03 3.43 -14.24
C LEU A 60 8.68 2.75 -13.92
N ALA A 61 8.10 3.02 -12.75
CA ALA A 61 6.80 2.47 -12.38
C ALA A 61 5.68 2.96 -13.32
N TYR A 62 5.71 4.24 -13.68
CA TYR A 62 4.74 4.84 -14.60
C TYR A 62 4.84 4.25 -16.02
N GLU A 63 6.05 4.14 -16.58
CA GLU A 63 6.27 3.55 -17.90
C GLU A 63 5.92 2.05 -17.94
N LYS A 64 6.00 1.36 -16.80
CA LYS A 64 5.48 -0.01 -16.63
C LYS A 64 3.96 -0.08 -16.39
N GLN A 65 3.25 1.03 -16.59
CA GLN A 65 1.79 1.14 -16.48
C GLN A 65 1.24 0.72 -15.10
N ALA A 66 1.97 1.06 -14.04
CA ALA A 66 1.49 0.84 -12.68
C ALA A 66 0.16 1.58 -12.46
N LYS A 67 -0.89 0.83 -12.10
CA LYS A 67 -2.23 1.41 -11.84
C LYS A 67 -2.25 2.34 -10.63
N LEU A 68 -1.42 2.05 -9.64
CA LEU A 68 -1.26 2.81 -8.40
C LEU A 68 0.21 2.78 -7.98
N ILE A 69 0.76 3.95 -7.70
CA ILE A 69 2.11 4.16 -7.19
C ILE A 69 1.96 4.78 -5.81
N VAL A 70 2.44 4.08 -4.78
CA VAL A 70 2.40 4.57 -3.40
C VAL A 70 3.79 5.05 -3.01
N ALA A 71 3.95 6.36 -2.81
CA ALA A 71 5.20 6.95 -2.36
C ALA A 71 5.35 6.83 -0.84
N LEU A 72 6.44 6.18 -0.40
CA LEU A 72 6.78 5.97 1.01
C LEU A 72 8.15 6.61 1.29
N GLY A 73 8.25 7.41 2.35
CA GLY A 73 9.53 7.99 2.78
C GLY A 73 10.16 8.99 1.81
N THR A 74 9.41 9.50 0.81
CA THR A 74 9.94 10.48 -0.13
C THR A 74 10.20 11.83 0.55
N HIS A 75 11.38 12.41 0.33
CA HIS A 75 11.89 13.58 1.04
C HIS A 75 11.39 14.95 0.54
N THR A 76 10.26 15.02 -0.17
CA THR A 76 9.84 16.26 -0.83
C THR A 76 8.42 16.66 -0.47
N ASN A 77 8.31 17.68 0.40
CA ASN A 77 7.14 18.54 0.47
C ASN A 77 7.27 19.63 -0.62
N MET A 78 6.15 20.07 -1.21
CA MET A 78 6.13 21.15 -2.21
C MET A 78 6.66 22.48 -1.62
N ILE A 79 6.59 22.63 -0.30
CA ILE A 79 7.18 23.76 0.43
C ILE A 79 8.71 23.69 0.42
N ASP A 80 9.31 22.53 0.73
CA ASP A 80 10.77 22.34 0.65
C ASP A 80 11.31 22.61 -0.76
N PHE A 81 10.49 22.30 -1.79
CA PHE A 81 10.76 22.56 -3.20
C PHE A 81 10.86 24.06 -3.53
N LEU A 82 9.97 24.89 -2.98
CA LEU A 82 9.94 26.34 -3.21
C LEU A 82 10.99 27.09 -2.37
N GLU A 83 11.34 26.58 -1.19
CA GLU A 83 12.26 27.25 -0.26
C GLU A 83 13.74 27.02 -0.58
N LYS A 84 14.12 25.90 -1.21
CA LYS A 84 15.53 25.56 -1.49
C LYS A 84 15.77 25.40 -2.98
N GLY A 85 16.47 26.35 -3.62
CA GLY A 85 16.87 26.30 -5.03
C GLY A 85 17.92 25.23 -5.39
N ARG A 86 17.74 23.96 -4.98
CA ARG A 86 18.67 22.87 -5.28
C ARG A 86 18.51 22.38 -6.74
N PRO A 87 19.62 22.11 -7.46
CA PRO A 87 19.56 21.50 -8.79
C PRO A 87 18.92 20.09 -8.71
N GLY A 88 18.05 19.77 -9.68
CA GLY A 88 17.32 18.49 -9.75
C GLY A 88 15.87 18.55 -9.22
N MET A 89 15.48 19.64 -8.55
CA MET A 89 14.12 19.78 -8.02
C MET A 89 13.08 20.04 -9.12
N ALA A 90 13.41 20.82 -10.14
CA ALA A 90 12.47 21.12 -11.24
C ALA A 90 12.01 19.84 -11.97
N SER A 91 12.93 18.88 -12.16
CA SER A 91 12.63 17.56 -12.70
C SER A 91 11.68 16.77 -11.79
N THR A 92 11.88 16.80 -10.48
CA THR A 92 10.99 16.14 -9.51
C THR A 92 9.56 16.66 -9.60
N PHE A 93 9.39 17.97 -9.73
CA PHE A 93 8.07 18.57 -9.89
C PHE A 93 7.38 18.12 -11.19
N LEU A 94 8.08 18.19 -12.32
CA LEU A 94 7.53 17.77 -13.62
C LEU A 94 7.19 16.28 -13.65
N ILE A 95 8.01 15.44 -13.02
CA ILE A 95 7.76 14.00 -12.95
C ILE A 95 6.53 13.71 -12.08
N ARG A 96 6.39 14.37 -10.93
CA ARG A 96 5.19 14.26 -10.10
C ARG A 96 3.92 14.73 -10.82
N LEU A 97 4.01 15.75 -11.67
CA LEU A 97 2.89 16.12 -12.55
C LEU A 97 2.57 15.02 -13.57
N LYS A 98 3.60 14.45 -14.22
CA LYS A 98 3.42 13.36 -15.20
C LYS A 98 2.80 12.12 -14.57
N VAL A 99 3.25 11.72 -13.38
CA VAL A 99 2.77 10.50 -12.70
C VAL A 99 1.58 10.74 -11.77
N GLY A 100 1.14 11.99 -11.62
CA GLY A 100 0.18 12.42 -10.61
C GLY A 100 -1.17 11.70 -10.67
N SER A 101 -1.60 11.24 -11.84
CA SER A 101 -2.84 10.46 -12.00
C SER A 101 -2.83 9.12 -11.27
N SER A 102 -1.64 8.59 -10.99
CA SER A 102 -1.45 7.26 -10.41
C SER A 102 -0.66 7.30 -9.10
N LEU A 103 -0.18 8.48 -8.68
CA LEU A 103 0.67 8.67 -7.51
C LEU A 103 -0.16 9.04 -6.27
N VAL A 104 0.04 8.31 -5.17
CA VAL A 104 -0.54 8.59 -3.85
C VAL A 104 0.56 8.61 -2.81
N ASP A 105 0.58 9.62 -1.94
CA ASP A 105 1.47 9.66 -0.78
C ASP A 105 0.95 8.73 0.31
N ALA A 106 1.80 7.83 0.80
CA ALA A 106 1.48 6.91 1.88
C ALA A 106 0.98 7.60 3.16
N LYS A 107 1.40 8.83 3.43
CA LYS A 107 0.88 9.66 4.53
C LYS A 107 -0.64 9.84 4.45
N GLY A 108 -1.19 9.87 3.23
CA GLY A 108 -2.62 10.01 2.96
C GLY A 108 -3.34 8.68 2.65
N VAL A 109 -2.61 7.57 2.44
CA VAL A 109 -3.23 6.27 2.11
C VAL A 109 -4.14 5.78 3.22
N SER A 110 -3.79 5.99 4.49
CA SER A 110 -4.64 5.61 5.63
C SER A 110 -5.97 6.38 5.66
N LEU A 111 -5.99 7.63 5.16
CA LEU A 111 -7.20 8.45 5.03
C LEU A 111 -8.10 7.99 3.87
N LEU A 112 -7.50 7.40 2.82
CA LEU A 112 -8.23 6.82 1.69
C LEU A 112 -8.69 5.38 1.96
N TYR A 113 -8.07 4.71 2.93
CA TYR A 113 -8.44 3.37 3.35
C TYR A 113 -9.68 3.41 4.24
N THR A 114 -10.85 3.53 3.60
CA THR A 114 -12.10 3.19 4.26
C THR A 114 -12.12 1.68 4.47
N GLY A 115 -11.98 1.24 5.71
CA GLY A 115 -12.03 -0.17 6.07
C GLY A 115 -13.34 -0.77 5.56
N LYS A 116 -13.29 -1.48 4.41
CA LYS A 116 -14.43 -2.23 3.93
C LYS A 116 -14.65 -3.37 4.92
N HIS A 117 -15.55 -3.16 5.86
CA HIS A 117 -16.06 -4.24 6.70
C HIS A 117 -16.67 -5.28 5.76
N LYS A 118 -15.95 -6.39 5.57
CA LYS A 118 -16.42 -7.51 4.77
C LYS A 118 -17.77 -7.93 5.35
N GLY A 119 -18.83 -8.01 4.53
CA GLY A 119 -20.17 -8.42 4.99
C GLY A 119 -20.20 -9.74 5.78
N LYS A 120 -19.17 -10.58 5.63
CA LYS A 120 -18.92 -11.76 6.48
C LYS A 120 -18.80 -11.44 7.98
N SER A 121 -18.24 -10.29 8.34
CA SER A 121 -18.16 -9.83 9.73
C SER A 121 -19.54 -9.48 10.29
N LEU A 122 -20.42 -8.92 9.46
CA LEU A 122 -21.81 -8.64 9.86
C LEU A 122 -22.57 -9.94 10.14
N LEU A 123 -22.38 -10.95 9.28
CA LEU A 123 -23.00 -12.26 9.41
C LEU A 123 -22.53 -13.00 10.68
N LEU A 124 -21.23 -12.91 11.00
CA LEU A 124 -20.67 -13.44 12.24
C LEU A 124 -21.21 -12.74 13.49
N ILE A 125 -21.35 -11.42 13.46
CA ILE A 125 -21.96 -10.65 14.57
C ILE A 125 -23.42 -11.04 14.76
N LEU A 126 -24.17 -11.20 13.67
CA LEU A 126 -25.57 -11.62 13.72
C LEU A 126 -25.71 -13.03 14.32
N LEU A 127 -24.87 -13.97 13.88
CA LEU A 127 -24.82 -15.33 14.43
C LEU A 127 -24.47 -15.33 15.92
N ALA A 128 -23.47 -14.54 16.32
CA ALA A 128 -23.05 -14.40 17.71
C ALA A 128 -24.15 -13.80 18.60
N ALA A 129 -25.01 -12.93 18.06
CA ALA A 129 -26.17 -12.38 18.78
C ALA A 129 -27.34 -13.37 18.87
N ILE A 130 -27.62 -14.13 17.80
CA ILE A 130 -28.75 -15.08 17.75
C ILE A 130 -28.49 -16.30 18.63
N LEU A 131 -27.25 -16.79 18.70
CA LEU A 131 -26.88 -18.00 19.46
C LEU A 131 -27.33 -17.97 20.95
N PRO A 132 -26.94 -16.96 21.75
CA PRO A 132 -27.37 -16.88 23.15
C PRO A 132 -28.87 -16.62 23.28
N ALA A 133 -29.46 -15.83 22.37
CA ALA A 133 -30.90 -15.60 22.35
C ALA A 133 -31.68 -16.90 22.14
N ALA A 134 -31.25 -17.74 21.20
CA ALA A 134 -31.85 -19.04 20.92
C ALA A 134 -31.72 -20.02 22.11
N VAL A 135 -30.58 -20.01 22.80
CA VAL A 135 -30.36 -20.81 24.01
C VAL A 135 -31.32 -20.38 25.13
N ILE A 136 -31.46 -19.08 25.38
CA ILE A 136 -32.40 -18.54 26.38
C ILE A 136 -33.84 -18.88 26.00
N PHE A 137 -34.21 -18.74 24.72
CA PHE A 137 -35.54 -19.09 24.23
C PHE A 137 -35.87 -20.57 24.44
N SER A 138 -34.89 -21.45 24.23
CA SER A 138 -35.05 -22.90 24.35
C SER A 138 -35.14 -23.36 25.80
N LEU A 139 -34.39 -22.73 26.71
CA LEU A 139 -34.33 -23.13 28.12
C LEU A 139 -35.37 -22.44 29.01
N SER A 140 -35.98 -21.34 28.57
CA SER A 140 -36.92 -20.58 29.39
C SER A 140 -38.30 -21.27 29.52
N PRO A 141 -38.72 -21.70 30.73
CA PRO A 141 -40.01 -22.35 30.94
C PRO A 141 -41.20 -21.43 30.60
N VAL A 142 -41.05 -20.13 30.86
CA VAL A 142 -42.06 -19.10 30.59
C VAL A 142 -42.36 -19.04 29.10
N ILE A 143 -41.31 -19.07 28.27
CA ILE A 143 -41.44 -19.00 26.81
C ILE A 143 -42.07 -20.28 26.27
N GLN A 144 -41.65 -21.45 26.75
CA GLN A 144 -42.27 -22.73 26.36
C GLN A 144 -43.75 -22.78 26.70
N HIS A 145 -44.16 -22.29 27.88
CA HIS A 145 -45.57 -22.20 28.25
C HIS A 145 -46.34 -21.23 27.35
N PHE A 146 -45.76 -20.08 27.03
CA PHE A 146 -46.39 -19.10 26.15
C PHE A 146 -46.57 -19.63 24.72
N ILE A 147 -45.55 -20.29 24.14
CA ILE A 147 -45.63 -20.95 22.83
C ILE A 147 -46.70 -22.04 22.85
N ARG A 148 -46.74 -22.86 23.90
CA ARG A 148 -47.73 -23.95 24.03
C ARG A 148 -49.15 -23.41 24.07
N LEU A 149 -49.40 -22.33 24.81
CA LEU A 149 -50.70 -21.65 24.83
C LEU A 149 -51.06 -21.07 23.46
N LEU A 150 -50.09 -20.50 22.74
CA LEU A 150 -50.30 -19.92 21.42
C LEU A 150 -50.64 -20.99 20.37
N VAL A 151 -49.94 -22.13 20.39
CA VAL A 151 -50.24 -23.30 19.53
C VAL A 151 -51.61 -23.89 19.85
N LEU A 152 -51.97 -24.00 21.13
CA LEU A 152 -53.29 -24.49 21.54
C LEU A 152 -54.41 -23.56 21.07
N ARG A 153 -54.19 -22.23 21.14
CA ARG A 153 -55.17 -21.25 20.64
C ARG A 153 -55.33 -21.31 19.13
N LEU A 154 -54.23 -21.47 18.39
CA LEU A 154 -54.27 -21.64 16.93
C LEU A 154 -55.02 -22.91 16.50
N LYS A 155 -54.79 -24.04 17.20
CA LYS A 155 -55.52 -25.30 16.99
C LYS A 155 -57.01 -25.28 17.37
N LEU A 156 -57.43 -24.26 18.12
CA LEU A 156 -58.84 -24.06 18.49
C LEU A 156 -59.55 -23.12 17.52
N VAL A 157 -58.80 -22.29 16.79
CA VAL A 157 -59.30 -21.32 15.82
C VAL A 157 -59.30 -21.88 14.39
N PHE A 158 -58.41 -22.82 14.09
CA PHE A 158 -58.37 -23.63 12.87
C PHE A 158 -58.63 -25.10 13.20
#